data_AF-A0A629TX30-F1
#
_entry.id   AF-A0A629TX30-F1
#
_cell.length_a   1.000
_cell.length_b   1.000
_cell.length_c   1.000
_cell.angle_alpha   90.00
_cell.angle_beta   90.00
_cell.angle_gamma   90.00
#
_symmetry.space_group_name_H-M   'P 1'
#
loop_
_entity.id
_entity.type
_entity.pdbx_description
1 polymer ?
#
loop_
_entity_poly.entity_id
_entity_poly.type
_entity_poly.pdbx_seq_one_letter_code
_entity_poly.pdbx_strand_id
1 'polypeptide(L)'
;MVIINPIFMSKLSKIFPEISDQKIEILTFFVYGMSTKDIAYYKGVSVQAISKNLRELCEVYAVPTTDMLKTVYTVRLDLYNHLRFSYEEHP
;
A
#
# COMPACT_ATOMS: atom_id res chain seq x y z
N MET A 1 8.15 -16.94 3.40
CA MET A 1 7.85 -15.57 3.85
C MET A 1 8.72 -14.63 3.04
N VAL A 2 8.14 -13.80 2.16
CA VAL A 2 8.94 -12.80 1.43
C VAL A 2 9.12 -11.62 2.38
N ILE A 3 10.36 -11.36 2.78
CA ILE A 3 10.71 -10.18 3.57
C ILE A 3 10.87 -9.03 2.58
N ILE A 4 9.90 -8.12 2.55
CA ILE A 4 9.98 -6.92 1.70
C ILE A 4 10.74 -5.86 2.48
N ASN A 5 12.05 -5.77 2.23
CA ASN A 5 12.87 -4.71 2.78
C ASN A 5 13.95 -4.35 1.74
N PRO A 6 14.10 -3.07 1.34
CA PRO A 6 13.42 -1.87 1.86
C PRO A 6 12.15 -1.45 1.12
N ILE A 7 11.13 -1.06 1.91
CA ILE A 7 10.00 -0.25 1.45
C ILE A 7 10.49 1.19 1.30
N PHE A 8 10.46 1.73 0.07
CA PHE A 8 10.89 3.10 -0.22
C PHE A 8 9.81 4.12 0.18
N MET A 9 9.63 4.33 1.49
CA MET A 9 8.54 5.13 2.03
C MET A 9 8.50 6.56 1.46
N SER A 10 9.66 7.21 1.29
CA SER A 10 9.75 8.56 0.71
C SER A 10 9.16 8.70 -0.71
N LYS A 11 9.10 7.61 -1.48
CA LYS A 11 8.40 7.57 -2.78
C LYS A 11 6.93 7.23 -2.57
N LEU A 12 6.62 6.24 -1.74
CA LEU A 12 5.26 5.77 -1.55
C LEU A 12 4.35 6.82 -0.89
N SER A 13 4.85 7.62 0.05
CA SER A 13 4.07 8.71 0.67
C SER A 13 3.69 9.81 -0.33
N LYS A 14 4.37 9.89 -1.49
CA LYS A 14 3.95 10.77 -2.60
C LYS A 14 2.83 10.17 -3.45
N ILE A 15 2.78 8.83 -3.54
CA ILE A 15 1.78 8.08 -4.33
C ILE A 15 0.46 7.95 -3.55
N PHE A 16 0.57 7.83 -2.22
CA PHE A 16 -0.54 7.65 -1.29
C PHE A 16 -0.59 8.74 -0.20
N PRO A 17 -0.73 10.03 -0.59
CA PRO A 17 -0.64 11.15 0.36
C PRO A 17 -1.78 11.19 1.39
N GLU A 18 -2.91 10.56 1.10
CA GLU A 18 -4.09 10.52 1.98
C GLU A 18 -3.99 9.55 3.17
N ILE A 19 -2.93 8.74 3.27
CA ILE A 19 -2.76 7.75 4.33
C ILE A 19 -1.40 7.87 5.01
N SER A 20 -1.31 7.45 6.27
CA SER A 20 -0.06 7.46 7.03
C SER A 20 0.94 6.42 6.53
N ASP A 21 2.23 6.64 6.78
CA ASP A 21 3.31 5.69 6.46
C ASP A 21 3.04 4.28 7.01
N GLN A 22 2.45 4.16 8.20
CA GLN A 22 2.06 2.87 8.77
C GLN A 22 0.99 2.17 7.92
N LYS A 23 0.01 2.91 7.42
CA LYS A 23 -1.04 2.37 6.54
C LYS A 23 -0.48 2.02 5.16
N ILE A 24 0.46 2.82 4.65
CA ILE A 24 1.20 2.51 3.41
C ILE A 24 1.94 1.19 3.58
N GLU A 25 2.66 1.00 4.67
CA GLU A 25 3.42 -0.21 4.93
C GLU A 25 2.52 -1.46 5.01
N ILE A 26 1.40 -1.38 5.74
CA ILE A 26 0.40 -2.46 5.81
C ILE A 26 -0.17 -2.77 4.43
N LEU A 27 -0.52 -1.74 3.66
CA LEU A 27 -1.04 -1.88 2.30
C LEU A 27 0.00 -2.56 1.41
N THR A 28 1.27 -2.11 1.46
CA THR A 28 2.37 -2.73 0.72
C THR A 28 2.50 -4.21 1.08
N PHE A 29 2.60 -4.58 2.35
CA PHE A 29 2.70 -6.00 2.71
C PHE A 29 1.51 -6.83 2.21
N PHE A 30 0.30 -6.31 2.33
CA PHE A 30 -0.90 -6.98 1.84
C PHE A 30 -0.88 -7.19 0.32
N VAL A 31 -0.50 -6.15 -0.44
CA VAL A 31 -0.45 -6.19 -1.91
C VAL A 31 0.55 -7.24 -2.40
N TYR A 32 1.68 -7.34 -1.73
CA TYR A 32 2.72 -8.33 -2.06
C TYR A 32 2.44 -9.73 -1.47
N GLY A 33 1.21 -9.98 -1.00
CA GLY A 33 0.72 -11.32 -0.70
C GLY A 33 0.90 -11.77 0.74
N MET A 34 1.30 -10.91 1.67
CA MET A 34 1.29 -11.26 3.09
C MET A 34 -0.14 -11.37 3.60
N SER A 35 -0.44 -12.42 4.36
CA SER A 35 -1.74 -12.55 5.00
C SER A 35 -1.88 -11.56 6.17
N THR A 36 -3.11 -11.26 6.60
CA THR A 36 -3.34 -10.42 7.78
C THR A 36 -2.68 -10.98 9.04
N LYS A 37 -2.52 -12.30 9.13
CA LYS A 37 -1.80 -12.97 10.22
C LYS A 37 -0.29 -12.69 10.18
N ASP A 38 0.32 -12.78 8.99
CA ASP A 38 1.74 -12.52 8.82
C ASP A 38 2.07 -11.05 9.10
N ILE A 39 1.23 -10.14 8.62
CA ILE A 39 1.38 -8.70 8.86
C ILE A 39 1.23 -8.39 10.35
N ALA A 40 0.23 -8.98 11.02
CA ALA A 40 0.01 -8.79 12.44
C ALA A 40 1.20 -9.26 13.28
N TYR A 41 1.74 -10.45 12.96
CA TYR A 41 2.95 -10.99 13.57
C TYR A 41 4.14 -10.05 13.36
N TYR A 42 4.38 -9.60 12.12
CA TYR A 42 5.50 -8.72 11.78
C TYR A 42 5.42 -7.35 12.47
N LYS A 43 4.21 -6.79 12.59
CA LYS A 43 3.97 -5.47 13.20
C LYS A 43 3.82 -5.53 14.72
N GLY A 44 3.74 -6.72 15.33
CA GLY A 44 3.53 -6.88 16.77
C GLY A 44 2.15 -6.41 17.23
N VAL A 45 1.12 -6.55 16.39
CA VAL A 45 -0.27 -6.12 16.68
C VAL A 45 -1.25 -7.26 16.47
N SER A 46 -2.54 -7.05 16.79
CA SER A 46 -3.58 -8.06 16.58
C SER A 46 -4.00 -8.18 15.11
N VAL A 47 -4.45 -9.37 14.72
CA VAL A 47 -5.01 -9.62 13.37
C VAL A 47 -6.23 -8.72 13.12
N GLN A 48 -7.04 -8.48 14.16
CA GLN A 48 -8.20 -7.59 14.09
C GLN A 48 -7.79 -6.15 13.78
N ALA A 49 -6.67 -5.68 14.32
CA ALA A 49 -6.14 -4.35 14.02
C ALA A 49 -5.71 -4.23 12.54
N ILE A 50 -5.08 -5.27 11.97
CA ILE A 50 -4.75 -5.30 10.54
C ILE A 50 -6.01 -5.33 9.68
N SER A 51 -6.97 -6.20 9.99
CA SER A 51 -8.25 -6.28 9.26
C SER A 51 -9.07 -4.99 9.37
N LYS A 52 -8.95 -4.23 10.47
CA LYS A 52 -9.55 -2.90 10.60
C LYS A 52 -8.86 -1.90 9.68
N ASN A 53 -7.51 -1.84 9.70
CA ASN A 53 -6.75 -0.95 8.82
C ASN A 53 -7.08 -1.18 7.34
N LEU A 54 -7.13 -2.44 6.88
CA LEU A 54 -7.47 -2.74 5.49
C LEU A 54 -8.91 -2.31 5.13
N ARG A 55 -9.87 -2.40 6.06
CA ARG A 55 -11.23 -1.90 5.85
C ARG A 55 -11.29 -0.37 5.78
N GLU A 56 -10.58 0.31 6.66
CA GLU A 56 -10.46 1.78 6.59
C GLU A 56 -9.83 2.23 5.26
N LEU A 57 -8.87 1.46 4.71
CA LEU A 57 -8.32 1.74 3.38
C LEU A 57 -9.35 1.55 2.26
N CYS A 58 -10.25 0.57 2.37
CA CYS A 58 -11.36 0.43 1.43
C CYS A 58 -12.26 1.68 1.40
N GLU A 59 -12.53 2.26 2.58
CA GLU A 59 -13.31 3.49 2.70
C GLU A 59 -12.56 4.68 2.08
N VAL A 60 -11.26 4.85 2.39
CA VAL A 60 -10.42 5.93 1.83
C VAL A 60 -10.39 5.88 0.29
N TYR A 61 -10.33 4.69 -0.30
CA TYR A 61 -10.24 4.52 -1.75
C TYR A 61 -11.58 4.22 -2.44
N ALA A 62 -12.69 4.27 -1.69
CA ALA A 62 -14.02 3.96 -2.19
C ALA A 62 -14.10 2.62 -2.96
N VAL A 63 -13.44 1.57 -2.45
CA VAL A 63 -13.49 0.22 -3.01
C VAL A 63 -14.27 -0.75 -2.11
N PRO A 64 -15.04 -1.70 -2.67
CA PRO A 64 -15.94 -2.55 -1.89
C PRO A 64 -15.22 -3.68 -1.13
N THR A 65 -14.04 -4.12 -1.58
CA THR A 65 -13.33 -5.26 -1.00
C THR A 65 -11.85 -4.99 -0.86
N THR A 66 -11.23 -5.64 0.13
CA THR A 66 -9.78 -5.49 0.38
C THR A 66 -8.95 -5.98 -0.80
N ASP A 67 -9.42 -6.95 -1.57
CA ASP A 67 -8.69 -7.41 -2.76
C ASP A 67 -8.55 -6.32 -3.83
N MET A 68 -9.52 -5.40 -3.95
CA MET A 68 -9.42 -4.28 -4.89
C MET A 68 -8.35 -3.25 -4.50
N LEU A 69 -7.87 -3.25 -3.25
CA LEU A 69 -6.73 -2.43 -2.85
C LEU A 69 -5.46 -2.78 -3.64
N LYS A 70 -5.32 -4.03 -4.11
CA LYS A 70 -4.21 -4.46 -4.99
C LYS A 70 -4.26 -3.72 -6.33
N THR A 71 -5.45 -3.55 -6.89
CA THR A 71 -5.66 -2.79 -8.11
C THR A 71 -5.34 -1.31 -7.89
N VAL A 72 -5.87 -0.71 -6.82
CA VAL A 72 -5.59 0.70 -6.47
C VAL A 72 -4.09 0.94 -6.33
N TYR A 73 -3.39 0.08 -5.59
CA TYR A 73 -1.95 0.20 -5.38
C TYR A 73 -1.17 0.13 -6.69
N THR A 74 -1.48 -0.86 -7.53
CA THR A 74 -0.79 -1.08 -8.81
C THR A 74 -1.03 0.09 -9.78
N VAL A 75 -2.29 0.52 -9.93
CA VAL A 75 -2.65 1.61 -10.85
C VAL A 75 -2.00 2.93 -10.44
N ARG A 76 -1.99 3.27 -9.15
CA ARG A 76 -1.37 4.52 -8.68
C ARG A 76 0.15 4.49 -8.84
N LEU A 77 0.79 3.35 -8.61
CA LEU A 77 2.22 3.19 -8.84
C LEU A 77 2.57 3.31 -10.33
N ASP A 78 1.80 2.67 -11.20
CA ASP A 78 1.97 2.74 -12.65
C ASP A 78 1.78 4.17 -13.17
N LEU A 79 0.69 4.84 -12.76
CA LEU A 79 0.43 6.23 -13.12
C LEU A 79 1.56 7.16 -12.64
N TYR A 80 2.05 7.00 -11.41
CA TYR A 80 3.15 7.79 -10.89
C TYR A 80 4.42 7.61 -11.73
N ASN A 81 4.74 6.37 -12.10
CA ASN A 81 5.89 6.09 -12.95
C ASN A 81 5.70 6.71 -14.35
N HIS A 82 4.55 6.48 -14.99
CA HIS A 82 4.25 7.00 -16.33
C HIS A 82 4.32 8.52 -16.39
N LEU A 83 3.68 9.21 -15.44
CA LEU A 83 3.72 10.67 -15.35
C LEU A 83 5.15 11.16 -15.09
N ARG A 84 5.90 10.51 -14.20
CA ARG A 84 7.29 10.90 -13.93
C ARG A 84 8.18 10.79 -15.19
N PHE A 85 8.05 9.71 -15.96
CA PHE A 85 8.80 9.57 -17.22
C PHE A 85 8.44 10.67 -18.22
N SER A 86 7.17 11.07 -18.29
CA SER A 86 6.73 12.14 -19.21
C SER A 86 7.34 13.52 -18.90
N TYR A 87 7.72 13.79 -17.65
CA TYR A 87 8.37 15.05 -17.27
C TYR A 87 9.91 15.00 -17.43
N GLU A 88 10.54 13.83 -17.38
CA GLU A 88 12.00 13.69 -17.52
C GLU A 88 12.42 13.60 -19.01
N GLU A 89 11.50 13.29 -19.94
CA GLU A 89 11.75 13.28 -21.40
C GLU A 89 11.53 14.63 -22.11
N HIS A 90 11.11 15.67 -21.37
CA HIS A 90 11.02 17.05 -21.88
C HIS A 90 11.87 18.02 -21.04
N PRO A 91 13.21 18.00 -21.17
CA PRO A 91 14.08 19.10 -20.76
C PRO A 91 13.93 20.35 -21.66
#